data_AF-A0A2N7JPR5-F1
#
_entry.id   AF-A0A2N7JPR5-F1
#
_cell.length_a   1.000
_cell.length_b   1.000
_cell.length_c   1.000
_cell.angle_alpha   90.00
_cell.angle_beta   90.00
_cell.angle_gamma   90.00
#
_symmetry.space_group_name_H-M   'P 1'
#
loop_
_entity.id
_entity.type
_entity.pdbx_description
1 polymer ?
#
loop_
_entity_poly.entity_id
_entity_poly.type
_entity_poly.pdbx_seq_one_letter_code
_entity_poly.pdbx_strand_id
1 'polypeptide(L)'
;MKQPAIYILSNSSNSVLYIGVTGNLSQRVWLHKTGDVEGFTQKYNVHKLVYFEIFEDFKTAIEREKQLKRWNRSWKEELISERNPSWRDLYVDIL
;
A
#
# COMPACT_ATOMS: atom_id res chain seq x y z
N MET A 1 17.39 -1.15 -1.41
CA MET A 1 17.47 -0.74 -2.84
C MET A 1 16.25 0.09 -3.18
N LYS A 2 16.39 1.16 -3.97
CA LYS A 2 15.25 1.96 -4.45
C LYS A 2 14.68 1.28 -5.68
N GLN A 3 13.48 0.71 -5.56
CA GLN A 3 12.74 0.11 -6.66
C GLN A 3 11.32 0.66 -6.68
N PRO A 4 10.75 0.95 -7.85
CA PRO A 4 9.35 1.32 -7.98
C PRO A 4 8.47 0.22 -7.38
N ALA A 5 7.54 0.63 -6.53
CA ALA A 5 6.59 -0.28 -5.92
C ALA A 5 5.21 0.38 -5.85
N ILE A 6 4.18 -0.39 -6.12
CA ILE A 6 2.82 -0.06 -5.71
C ILE A 6 2.60 -0.61 -4.32
N TYR A 7 1.77 0.05 -3.52
CA TYR A 7 1.43 -0.41 -2.19
C TYR A 7 -0.02 -0.08 -1.85
N ILE A 8 -0.58 -0.90 -0.96
CA ILE A 8 -1.90 -0.68 -0.38
C ILE A 8 -1.75 -0.60 1.13
N LEU A 9 -2.16 0.54 1.69
CA LEU A 9 -2.27 0.74 3.12
C LEU A 9 -3.73 0.60 3.55
N SER A 10 -3.93 0.18 4.80
CA SER A 10 -5.24 0.14 5.44
C SER A 10 -5.20 0.68 6.87
N ASN A 11 -6.38 0.93 7.43
CA ASN A 11 -6.56 1.22 8.84
C ASN A 11 -6.67 -0.08 9.67
N SER A 12 -6.74 0.03 10.99
CA SER A 12 -6.77 -1.13 11.89
C SER A 12 -7.95 -2.09 11.65
N SER A 13 -9.10 -1.56 11.22
CA SER A 13 -10.31 -2.34 10.89
C SER A 13 -10.36 -2.83 9.44
N ASN A 14 -9.31 -2.59 8.65
CA ASN A 14 -9.23 -2.92 7.23
C ASN A 14 -10.30 -2.27 6.32
N SER A 15 -11.07 -1.29 6.81
CA SER A 15 -12.20 -0.70 6.09
C SER A 15 -11.78 0.32 5.03
N VAL A 16 -10.68 1.04 5.25
CA VAL A 16 -10.17 2.06 4.32
C VAL A 16 -8.97 1.51 3.57
N LEU A 17 -8.92 1.68 2.25
CA LEU A 17 -7.74 1.33 1.45
C LEU A 17 -7.18 2.59 0.79
N TYR A 18 -5.88 2.77 0.93
CA TYR A 18 -5.11 3.78 0.24
C TYR A 18 -4.12 3.09 -0.70
N ILE A 19 -4.07 3.51 -1.96
CA ILE A 19 -3.21 2.93 -2.99
C ILE A 19 -2.26 4.02 -3.49
N GLY A 20 -0.97 3.71 -3.51
CA GLY A 20 0.06 4.64 -3.98
C GLY A 20 1.22 3.96 -4.66
N VAL A 21 2.11 4.77 -5.25
CA VAL A 21 3.40 4.37 -5.81
C VAL A 21 4.54 5.09 -5.11
N THR A 22 5.68 4.43 -4.98
CA THR A 22 6.91 5.00 -4.42
C THR A 22 8.14 4.32 -5.00
N GLY A 23 9.29 5.01 -5.04
CA GLY A 23 10.59 4.40 -5.33
C GLY A 23 11.31 3.88 -4.08
N ASN A 24 10.76 4.14 -2.90
CA ASN A 24 11.29 3.68 -1.62
C ASN A 24 10.11 3.29 -0.71
N LEU A 25 9.81 1.99 -0.67
CA LEU A 25 8.63 1.47 0.03
C LEU A 25 8.76 1.61 1.54
N SER A 26 9.88 1.18 2.12
CA SER A 26 10.10 1.23 3.57
C SER A 26 10.03 2.67 4.10
N GLN A 27 10.76 3.59 3.45
CA GLN A 27 10.72 5.01 3.83
C GLN A 27 9.30 5.61 3.70
N ARG A 28 8.57 5.30 2.62
CA ARG A 28 7.20 5.82 2.43
C ARG A 28 6.25 5.32 3.50
N VAL A 29 6.29 4.03 3.81
CA VAL A 29 5.41 3.46 4.85
C VAL A 29 5.78 4.00 6.22
N TRP A 30 7.08 4.17 6.52
CA TRP A 30 7.53 4.81 7.74
C TRP A 30 6.95 6.22 7.90
N LEU A 31 7.03 7.06 6.86
CA LEU A 31 6.48 8.43 6.88
C LEU A 31 4.96 8.45 7.14
N HIS A 32 4.20 7.49 6.60
CA HIS A 32 2.77 7.36 6.91
C HIS A 32 2.53 6.93 8.35
N LYS A 33 3.35 6.02 8.89
CA LYS A 33 3.23 5.53 10.27
C LYS A 33 3.58 6.61 11.30
N THR A 34 4.57 7.45 11.03
CA THR A 34 5.00 8.54 11.93
C THR A 34 4.07 9.74 11.88
N GLY A 35 3.16 9.81 10.91
CA GLY A 35 2.23 10.92 10.74
C GLY A 35 2.87 12.17 10.12
N ASP A 36 4.11 12.04 9.60
CA ASP A 36 4.84 13.13 8.91
C ASP A 36 4.26 13.45 7.52
N VAL A 37 3.23 12.71 7.10
CA VAL A 37 2.45 13.00 5.88
C VAL A 37 1.08 13.52 6.29
N GLU A 38 0.93 14.84 6.30
CA GLU A 38 -0.39 15.48 6.47
C GLU A 38 -1.35 15.04 5.35
N GLY A 39 -2.60 14.71 5.70
CA GLY A 39 -3.67 14.43 4.74
C GLY A 39 -4.54 13.22 5.05
N PHE A 40 -5.04 12.55 4.00
CA PHE A 40 -6.03 11.48 4.08
C PHE A 40 -5.58 10.31 4.97
N THR A 41 -4.31 9.92 4.88
CA THR A 41 -3.79 8.77 5.63
C THR A 41 -3.73 9.03 7.13
N GLN A 42 -3.37 10.25 7.54
CA GLN A 42 -3.43 10.72 8.93
C GLN A 42 -4.87 10.79 9.43
N LYS A 43 -5.79 11.37 8.64
CA LYS A 43 -7.22 11.50 9.02
C LYS A 43 -7.90 10.17 9.31
N TYR A 44 -7.52 9.11 8.59
CA TYR A 44 -8.15 7.79 8.69
C TYR A 44 -7.26 6.72 9.36
N ASN A 45 -6.11 7.11 9.93
CA ASN A 45 -5.14 6.19 10.56
C ASN A 45 -4.73 5.02 9.64
N VAL A 46 -4.46 5.31 8.37
CA VAL A 46 -4.18 4.31 7.33
C VAL A 46 -2.69 3.99 7.33
N HIS A 47 -2.25 3.25 8.36
CA HIS A 47 -0.82 3.04 8.67
C HIS A 47 -0.35 1.60 8.47
N LYS A 48 -1.25 0.68 8.10
CA LYS A 48 -0.99 -0.75 8.01
C LYS A 48 -0.67 -1.14 6.58
N LEU A 49 0.53 -1.63 6.29
CA LEU A 49 0.87 -2.09 4.94
C LEU A 49 0.27 -3.48 4.73
N VAL A 50 -0.75 -3.58 3.88
CA VAL A 50 -1.47 -4.86 3.69
C VAL A 50 -1.10 -5.54 2.38
N TYR A 51 -0.50 -4.82 1.44
CA TYR A 51 -0.08 -5.35 0.14
C TYR A 51 0.95 -4.46 -0.55
N PHE A 52 1.85 -5.06 -1.33
CA PHE A 52 2.73 -4.35 -2.26
C PHE A 52 3.15 -5.23 -3.45
N GLU A 53 3.52 -4.60 -4.56
CA GLU A 53 4.19 -5.23 -5.70
C GLU A 53 5.42 -4.37 -6.07
N ILE A 54 6.54 -5.01 -6.37
CA ILE A 54 7.79 -4.37 -6.80
C ILE A 54 7.89 -4.48 -8.33
N PHE A 55 8.40 -3.44 -8.97
CA PHE A 55 8.53 -3.32 -10.42
C PHE A 55 9.95 -2.93 -10.83
N GLU A 56 10.30 -3.20 -12.08
CA GLU A 56 11.58 -2.79 -12.67
C GLU A 56 11.59 -1.29 -13.01
N ASP A 57 10.43 -0.72 -13.35
CA ASP A 57 10.30 0.66 -13.79
C ASP A 57 9.02 1.34 -13.22
N PHE A 58 9.03 2.68 -13.22
CA PHE A 58 7.89 3.45 -12.68
C PHE A 58 6.66 3.42 -13.57
N LYS A 59 6.81 3.23 -14.89
CA LYS A 59 5.68 3.26 -15.82
C LYS A 59 4.77 2.06 -15.55
N THR A 60 5.34 0.86 -15.42
CA THR A 60 4.58 -0.36 -15.08
C THR A 60 3.92 -0.26 -13.70
N ALA A 61 4.63 0.27 -12.69
CA ALA A 61 4.06 0.52 -11.38
C ALA A 61 2.87 1.52 -11.42
N ILE A 62 2.99 2.61 -12.18
CA ILE A 62 1.91 3.62 -12.31
C ILE A 62 0.71 3.05 -13.07
N GLU A 63 0.93 2.26 -14.11
CA GLU A 63 -0.16 1.58 -14.84
C GLU A 63 -0.92 0.62 -13.94
N ARG A 64 -0.20 -0.17 -13.12
CA ARG A 64 -0.80 -1.05 -12.12
C ARG A 64 -1.59 -0.27 -11.07
N GLU A 65 -1.05 0.84 -10.57
CA GLU A 65 -1.76 1.70 -9.60
C GLU A 65 -3.08 2.23 -10.18
N LYS A 66 -3.08 2.70 -11.44
CA LYS A 66 -4.29 3.15 -12.15
C LYS A 66 -5.30 2.02 -12.31
N GLN A 67 -4.85 0.80 -12.64
CA GLN A 67 -5.70 -0.36 -12.75
C GLN A 67 -6.38 -0.67 -11.39
N LEU A 68 -5.58 -0.76 -10.32
CA LEU A 68 -6.09 -1.04 -8.98
C LEU A 68 -7.06 0.03 -8.51
N LYS A 69 -6.77 1.32 -8.74
CA LYS A 69 -7.70 2.42 -8.37
C LYS A 69 -9.07 2.30 -9.07
N ARG A 70 -9.15 1.68 -10.26
CA ARG A 70 -10.40 1.47 -11.01
C ARG A 70 -11.14 0.18 -10.64
N TRP A 71 -10.51 -0.76 -9.94
CA TRP A 71 -11.18 -1.97 -9.50
C TRP A 71 -12.32 -1.66 -8.54
N ASN A 72 -13.29 -2.55 -8.43
CA ASN A 72 -14.25 -2.50 -7.32
C ASN A 72 -13.54 -2.85 -6.00
N ARG A 73 -14.26 -2.75 -4.88
CA ARG A 73 -13.69 -3.03 -3.56
C ARG A 73 -13.34 -4.50 -3.37
N SER A 74 -14.25 -5.41 -3.73
CA SER A 74 -14.09 -6.85 -3.49
C SER A 74 -12.87 -7.45 -4.19
N TRP A 75 -12.58 -7.04 -5.43
CA TRP A 75 -11.39 -7.52 -6.16
C TRP A 75 -10.08 -7.09 -5.51
N LYS A 76 -10.05 -5.93 -4.86
CA LYS A 76 -8.86 -5.52 -4.08
C LYS A 76 -8.70 -6.37 -2.83
N GLU A 77 -9.81 -6.66 -2.16
CA GLU A 77 -9.80 -7.48 -0.95
C GLU A 77 -9.39 -8.93 -1.24
N GLU A 78 -9.85 -9.47 -2.37
CA GLU A 78 -9.43 -10.77 -2.87
C GLU A 78 -7.94 -10.79 -3.17
N LEU A 79 -7.43 -9.82 -3.95
CA LEU A 79 -5.99 -9.69 -4.23
C LEU A 79 -5.14 -9.60 -2.95
N ILE A 80 -5.59 -8.81 -1.97
CA ILE A 80 -4.90 -8.68 -0.68
C ILE A 80 -4.95 -10.02 0.05
N SER A 81 -6.10 -10.66 0.12
CA SER A 81 -6.31 -11.91 0.89
C SER A 81 -5.58 -13.10 0.28
N GLU A 82 -5.38 -13.13 -1.04
CA GLU A 82 -4.58 -14.17 -1.72
C GLU A 82 -3.12 -14.15 -1.25
N ARG A 83 -2.52 -12.97 -1.06
CA ARG A 83 -1.10 -12.83 -0.64
C ARG A 83 -0.93 -12.66 0.86
N ASN A 84 -1.95 -12.11 1.52
CA ASN A 84 -1.94 -11.76 2.93
C ASN A 84 -3.31 -12.13 3.56
N PRO A 85 -3.60 -13.43 3.75
CA PRO A 85 -4.92 -13.87 4.23
C PRO A 85 -5.28 -13.35 5.62
N SER A 86 -4.27 -13.14 6.46
CA SER A 86 -4.44 -12.58 7.82
C SER A 86 -4.54 -11.06 7.84
N TRP A 87 -4.38 -10.41 6.67
CA TRP A 87 -4.27 -8.96 6.55
C TRP A 87 -3.25 -8.41 7.56
N ARG A 88 -2.13 -9.09 7.80
CA ARG A 88 -1.12 -8.61 8.74
C ARG A 88 -0.40 -7.38 8.18
N ASP A 89 0.22 -6.61 9.07
CA ASP A 89 1.08 -5.51 8.64
C ASP A 89 2.37 -6.08 8.05
N LEU A 90 2.55 -5.95 6.75
CA LEU A 90 3.71 -6.43 5.99
C LEU A 90 4.93 -5.52 6.14
N TYR A 91 4.80 -4.38 6.84
CA TYR A 91 5.93 -3.47 7.03
C TYR A 91 7.13 -4.17 7.69
N VAL A 92 6.87 -5.12 8.60
CA VAL A 92 7.92 -5.90 9.28
C VAL A 92 8.72 -6.79 8.33
N ASP A 93 8.18 -7.14 7.16
CA ASP A 93 8.82 -8.02 6.19
C ASP A 93 9.78 -7.26 5.25
N ILE A 94 9.73 -5.92 5.26
CA ILE A 94 10.47 -5.06 4.34
C ILE A 94 11.45 -4.11 5.07
N LEU A 95 11.66 -4.34 6.37
CA LEU A 95 12.69 -3.67 7.16
C LEU A 95 14.10 -4.13 6.78
#